data_AF-A0A931MPT5-F1
#
_entry.id   AF-A0A931MPT5-F1
#
_cell.length_a   1.000
_cell.length_b   1.000
_cell.length_c   1.000
_cell.angle_alpha   90.00
_cell.angle_beta   90.00
_cell.angle_gamma   90.00
#
_symmetry.space_group_name_H-M   'P 1'
#
loop_
_entity.id
_entity.type
_entity.pdbx_description
1 polymer ?
#
loop_
_entity_poly.entity_id
_entity_poly.type
_entity_poly.pdbx_seq_one_letter_code
_entity_poly.pdbx_strand_id
1 'polypeptide(L)'
;MTLTVDRERIAGLREVLESKLPDLAPCARLLAGDAAPEILDRAVARAVATWRGPVGPELCAYVLSWFVYLQRPRKAPRVAGESPRGDVLFATLPPAEQLAIVLAAYEELPADRIAAVVGRVLAEFELEKVAPLDPNAGAR
;
A
#
# COMPACT_ATOMS: atom_id res chain seq x y z
N MET A 1 17.76 6.78 24.56
CA MET A 1 18.57 6.76 23.31
C MET A 1 17.85 6.15 22.11
N THR A 2 16.82 5.31 22.29
CA THR A 2 16.05 4.68 21.20
C THR A 2 15.09 5.62 20.44
N LEU A 3 14.46 6.58 21.14
CA LEU A 3 13.48 7.48 20.53
C LEU A 3 14.05 8.43 19.46
N THR A 4 15.33 8.83 19.57
CA THR A 4 16.00 9.71 18.61
C THR A 4 16.36 8.96 17.32
N VAL A 5 16.83 7.71 17.45
CA VAL A 5 17.17 6.83 16.31
C VAL A 5 15.91 6.49 15.50
N ASP A 6 14.78 6.24 16.16
CA ASP A 6 13.50 6.00 15.48
C ASP A 6 13.01 7.24 14.72
N ARG A 7 13.23 8.44 15.28
CA ARG A 7 12.81 9.69 14.65
C ARG A 7 13.64 10.02 13.41
N GLU A 8 14.95 9.85 13.47
CA GLU A 8 15.86 10.04 12.31
C GLU A 8 15.56 9.02 11.20
N ARG A 9 15.31 7.76 11.58
CA ARG A 9 14.88 6.72 10.63
C ARG A 9 13.55 7.06 9.96
N ILE A 10 12.56 7.51 10.72
CA ILE A 10 11.25 7.93 10.21
C ILE A 10 11.41 9.12 9.25
N ALA A 11 12.26 10.09 9.59
CA ALA A 11 12.54 11.24 8.73
C ALA A 11 13.21 10.82 7.42
N GLY A 12 14.24 9.96 7.48
CA GLY A 12 14.91 9.46 6.27
C GLY A 12 14.01 8.62 5.37
N LEU A 13 13.14 7.79 5.95
CA LEU A 13 12.15 7.04 5.16
C LEU A 13 11.13 7.94 4.47
N ARG A 14 10.69 9.00 5.15
CA ARG A 14 9.78 9.99 4.60
C ARG A 14 10.42 10.72 3.42
N GLU A 15 11.65 11.20 3.58
CA GLU A 15 12.39 11.89 2.52
C GLU A 15 12.55 11.02 1.27
N VAL A 16 12.94 9.75 1.44
CA VAL A 16 13.04 8.81 0.32
C VAL A 16 11.69 8.60 -0.37
N LEU A 17 10.62 8.36 0.39
CA LEU A 17 9.30 8.14 -0.18
C LEU A 17 8.76 9.38 -0.89
N GLU A 18 9.00 10.57 -0.35
CA GLU A 18 8.64 11.85 -0.99
C GLU A 18 9.34 11.98 -2.35
N SER A 19 10.62 11.62 -2.45
CA SER A 19 11.33 11.60 -3.75
C SER A 19 10.79 10.57 -4.74
N LYS A 20 10.16 9.49 -4.26
CA LYS A 20 9.59 8.40 -5.07
C LYS A 20 8.12 8.58 -5.40
N LEU A 21 7.43 9.54 -4.79
CA LEU A 21 6.02 9.84 -5.08
C LEU A 21 5.72 10.06 -6.57
N PRO A 22 6.55 10.80 -7.34
CA PRO A 22 6.31 10.96 -8.78
C PRO A 22 6.33 9.65 -9.56
N ASP A 23 7.15 8.68 -9.14
CA ASP A 23 7.25 7.35 -9.76
C ASP A 23 6.10 6.43 -9.32
N LEU A 24 5.63 6.59 -8.08
CA LEU A 24 4.52 5.81 -7.52
C LEU A 24 3.16 6.27 -8.02
N ALA A 25 2.99 7.56 -8.33
CA ALA A 25 1.70 8.13 -8.72
C ALA A 25 1.12 7.53 -10.02
N PRO A 26 1.90 7.28 -11.10
CA PRO A 26 1.44 6.52 -12.26
C PRO A 26 0.96 5.11 -11.90
N CYS A 27 1.71 4.37 -11.07
CA CYS A 27 1.32 3.03 -10.63
C CYS A 27 0.04 3.06 -9.80
N ALA A 28 -0.10 4.05 -8.92
CA ALA A 28 -1.31 4.27 -8.15
C ALA A 28 -2.52 4.55 -9.05
N ARG A 29 -2.36 5.41 -10.08
CA ARG A 29 -3.41 5.67 -11.09
C ARG A 29 -3.81 4.42 -11.87
N LEU A 30 -2.84 3.58 -12.25
CA LEU A 30 -3.14 2.30 -12.90
C LEU A 30 -3.91 1.35 -11.98
N LEU A 31 -3.55 1.31 -10.69
CA LEU A 31 -4.19 0.45 -9.68
C LEU A 31 -5.61 0.90 -9.29
N ALA A 32 -5.95 2.17 -9.53
CA ALA A 32 -7.08 2.80 -8.89
C ALA A 32 -8.04 3.55 -9.83
N GLY A 33 -7.59 3.82 -11.06
CA GLY A 33 -8.16 4.89 -11.88
C GLY A 33 -8.08 6.22 -11.13
N ASP A 34 -9.24 6.84 -10.90
CA ASP A 34 -9.39 8.16 -10.31
C ASP A 34 -9.49 8.11 -8.76
N ALA A 35 -8.55 7.42 -8.11
CA ALA A 35 -8.52 7.42 -6.64
C ALA A 35 -8.13 8.78 -6.08
N ALA A 36 -8.75 9.10 -4.95
CA ALA A 36 -8.46 10.28 -4.17
C ALA A 36 -6.97 10.25 -3.73
N PRO A 37 -6.17 11.29 -4.03
CA PRO A 37 -4.73 11.34 -3.75
C PRO A 37 -4.40 11.10 -2.26
N GLU A 38 -5.34 11.41 -1.37
CA GLU A 38 -5.23 11.24 0.07
C GLU A 38 -5.06 9.76 0.50
N ILE A 39 -5.47 8.80 -0.35
CA ILE A 39 -5.29 7.37 -0.08
C ILE A 39 -3.81 6.98 -0.26
N LEU A 40 -3.14 7.56 -1.24
CA LEU A 40 -1.70 7.34 -1.45
C LEU A 40 -0.90 7.95 -0.30
N ASP A 41 -1.25 9.16 0.14
CA ASP A 41 -0.62 9.79 1.31
C ASP A 41 -0.80 8.95 2.58
N ARG A 42 -1.98 8.36 2.77
CA ARG A 42 -2.24 7.45 3.91
C ARG A 42 -1.39 6.19 3.81
N ALA A 43 -1.24 5.61 2.63
CA ALA A 43 -0.38 4.45 2.41
C ALA A 43 1.10 4.76 2.69
N VAL A 44 1.57 5.94 2.29
CA VAL A 44 2.93 6.43 2.59
C VAL A 44 3.12 6.62 4.09
N ALA A 45 2.20 7.30 4.76
CA ALA A 45 2.26 7.49 6.21
C ALA A 45 2.30 6.16 6.97
N ARG A 46 1.51 5.18 6.50
CA ARG A 46 1.48 3.82 7.05
C ARG A 46 2.80 3.09 6.84
N ALA A 47 3.38 3.20 5.64
CA ALA A 47 4.67 2.60 5.34
C ALA A 47 5.79 3.17 6.20
N VAL A 48 5.84 4.50 6.37
CA VAL A 48 6.83 5.16 7.24
C VAL A 48 6.73 4.63 8.69
N ALA A 49 5.51 4.43 9.20
CA ALA A 49 5.30 3.96 10.56
C ALA A 49 5.71 2.48 10.77
N THR A 50 5.40 1.61 9.81
CA THR A 50 5.44 0.14 9.98
C THR A 50 6.57 -0.57 9.24
N TRP A 51 7.17 0.07 8.25
CA TRP A 51 8.29 -0.52 7.53
C TRP A 51 9.44 -0.76 8.50
N ARG A 52 10.11 -1.91 8.37
CA ARG A 52 11.27 -2.33 9.16
C ARG A 52 12.37 -3.00 8.31
N GLY A 53 12.20 -3.00 6.98
CA GLY A 53 13.17 -3.54 6.05
C GLY A 53 14.16 -2.48 5.53
N PRO A 54 15.02 -2.84 4.57
CA PRO A 54 15.91 -1.91 3.89
C PRO A 54 15.14 -0.88 3.06
N VAL A 55 15.79 0.24 2.73
CA VAL A 55 15.28 1.16 1.71
C VAL A 55 15.60 0.55 0.34
N GLY A 56 14.57 0.30 -0.46
CA GLY A 56 14.71 -0.40 -1.73
C GLY A 56 13.37 -0.60 -2.42
N PRO A 57 13.31 -1.35 -3.53
CA PRO A 57 12.09 -1.51 -4.31
C PRO A 57 10.97 -2.25 -3.53
N GLU A 58 11.32 -3.03 -2.50
CA GLU A 58 10.35 -3.63 -1.57
C GLU A 58 9.55 -2.59 -0.79
N LEU A 59 10.14 -1.43 -0.47
CA LEU A 59 9.45 -0.34 0.22
C LEU A 59 8.37 0.27 -0.70
N CYS A 60 8.68 0.45 -1.98
CA CYS A 60 7.71 0.91 -2.99
C CYS A 60 6.57 -0.10 -3.15
N ALA A 61 6.90 -1.39 -3.26
CA ALA A 61 5.92 -2.47 -3.30
C ALA A 61 5.03 -2.49 -2.04
N TYR A 62 5.61 -2.22 -0.88
CA TYR A 62 4.90 -2.15 0.39
C TYR A 62 3.91 -0.98 0.44
N VAL A 63 4.30 0.21 -0.04
CA VAL A 63 3.41 1.37 -0.17
C VAL A 63 2.25 1.08 -1.13
N LEU A 64 2.53 0.58 -2.32
CA LEU A 64 1.50 0.27 -3.31
C LEU A 64 0.53 -0.81 -2.81
N SER A 65 1.04 -1.79 -2.07
CA SER A 65 0.21 -2.81 -1.42
C SER A 65 -0.77 -2.18 -0.44
N TRP A 66 -0.29 -1.32 0.47
CA TRP A 66 -1.16 -0.60 1.40
C TRP A 66 -2.18 0.27 0.68
N PHE A 67 -1.78 0.95 -0.39
CA PHE A 67 -2.67 1.76 -1.21
C PHE A 67 -3.83 0.94 -1.78
N VAL A 68 -3.58 -0.25 -2.35
CA VAL A 68 -4.65 -1.11 -2.89
C VAL A 68 -5.58 -1.62 -1.80
N TYR A 69 -5.06 -2.02 -0.63
CA TYR A 69 -5.90 -2.48 0.48
C TYR A 69 -6.72 -1.35 1.12
N LEU A 70 -6.16 -0.14 1.26
CA LEU A 70 -6.85 1.03 1.80
C LEU A 70 -7.92 1.59 0.85
N GLN A 71 -7.71 1.43 -0.46
CA GLN A 71 -8.68 1.84 -1.47
C GLN A 71 -9.98 1.04 -1.42
N ARG A 72 -9.95 -0.20 -0.91
CA ARG A 72 -11.16 -1.01 -0.83
C ARG A 72 -12.16 -0.35 0.11
N PRO A 73 -13.29 0.20 -0.39
CA PRO A 73 -14.39 0.45 0.50
C PRO A 73 -14.95 -0.89 0.94
N ARG A 74 -15.58 -0.90 2.11
CA ARG A 74 -16.48 -1.95 2.60
C ARG A 74 -17.75 -2.11 1.72
N LYS A 75 -17.67 -1.91 0.39
CA LYS A 75 -18.83 -1.76 -0.51
C LYS A 75 -18.80 -2.69 -1.74
N ALA A 76 -20.00 -3.20 -2.00
CA ALA A 76 -20.50 -4.01 -3.10
C ALA A 76 -20.03 -3.57 -4.51
N PRO A 77 -20.21 -4.44 -5.53
CA PRO A 77 -19.59 -4.28 -6.85
C PRO A 77 -20.00 -2.95 -7.49
N ARG A 78 -19.02 -2.12 -7.86
CA ARG A 78 -19.28 -0.96 -8.71
C ARG A 78 -19.52 -1.47 -10.14
N VAL A 79 -20.70 -1.18 -10.67
CA VAL A 79 -21.04 -1.35 -12.08
C VAL A 79 -20.12 -0.45 -12.90
N ALA A 80 -19.38 -1.05 -13.83
CA ALA A 80 -18.43 -0.38 -14.70
C ALA A 80 -19.14 0.66 -15.59
N GLY A 81 -18.77 1.93 -15.44
CA GLY A 81 -18.88 2.90 -16.52
C GLY A 81 -17.86 2.55 -17.59
N GLU A 82 -18.24 2.77 -18.85
CA GLU A 82 -17.56 2.38 -20.09
C GLU A 82 -16.06 2.73 -20.09
N SER A 83 -15.24 1.80 -19.59
CA SER A 83 -13.78 1.83 -19.67
C SER A 83 -13.31 0.85 -20.74
N PRO A 84 -12.17 1.09 -21.39
CA PRO A 84 -11.57 0.15 -22.33
C PRO A 84 -11.57 -1.26 -21.71
N ARG A 85 -12.00 -2.28 -22.46
CA ARG A 85 -12.25 -3.63 -21.92
C ARG A 85 -11.09 -4.22 -21.10
N GLY A 86 -9.85 -3.74 -21.28
CA GLY A 86 -8.68 -4.13 -20.47
C GLY A 86 -8.68 -3.59 -19.04
N ASP A 87 -9.12 -2.35 -18.81
CA ASP A 87 -9.10 -1.71 -17.48
C ASP A 87 -10.18 -2.33 -16.57
N VAL A 88 -11.30 -2.73 -17.16
CA VAL A 88 -12.37 -3.47 -16.48
C VAL A 88 -11.88 -4.84 -16.01
N LEU A 89 -11.09 -5.54 -16.83
CA LEU A 89 -10.52 -6.85 -16.45
C LEU A 89 -9.48 -6.71 -15.34
N PHE A 90 -8.60 -5.71 -15.42
CA PHE A 90 -7.59 -5.46 -14.39
C PHE A 90 -8.22 -5.12 -13.04
N ALA A 91 -9.21 -4.23 -13.02
CA ALA A 91 -9.94 -3.86 -11.81
C ALA A 91 -10.73 -5.03 -11.16
N THR A 92 -11.04 -6.09 -11.93
CA THR A 92 -11.72 -7.29 -11.41
C THR A 92 -10.78 -8.30 -10.76
N LEU A 93 -9.46 -8.17 -10.94
CA LEU A 93 -8.49 -9.08 -10.35
C LEU A 93 -8.39 -8.93 -8.82
N PRO A 94 -8.02 -9.99 -8.09
CA PRO A 94 -7.61 -9.88 -6.70
C PRO A 94 -6.46 -8.87 -6.50
N PRO A 95 -6.39 -8.16 -5.36
CA PRO A 95 -5.34 -7.19 -5.05
C PRO A 95 -3.93 -7.72 -5.26
N ALA A 96 -3.70 -8.98 -4.86
CA ALA A 96 -2.41 -9.62 -5.02
C ALA A 96 -2.02 -9.79 -6.49
N GLU A 97 -2.99 -10.05 -7.38
CA GLU A 97 -2.76 -10.19 -8.82
C GLU A 97 -2.57 -8.82 -9.49
N GLN A 98 -3.36 -7.81 -9.10
CA GLN A 98 -3.16 -6.42 -9.55
C GLN A 98 -1.78 -5.89 -9.20
N LEU A 99 -1.37 -6.13 -7.94
CA LEU A 99 -0.04 -5.77 -7.43
C LEU A 99 1.04 -6.55 -8.15
N ALA A 100 0.88 -7.86 -8.37
CA ALA A 100 1.86 -8.65 -9.11
C ALA A 100 2.09 -8.11 -10.52
N ILE A 101 1.02 -7.72 -11.24
CA ILE A 101 1.14 -7.17 -12.59
C ILE A 101 1.83 -5.80 -12.58
N VAL A 102 1.44 -4.90 -11.66
CA VAL A 102 2.03 -3.55 -11.60
C VAL A 102 3.47 -3.57 -11.09
N LEU A 103 3.78 -4.47 -10.17
CA LEU A 103 5.12 -4.63 -9.61
C LEU A 103 6.04 -5.45 -10.53
N ALA A 104 5.51 -6.33 -11.37
CA ALA A 104 6.31 -7.03 -12.40
C ALA A 104 6.91 -6.09 -13.45
N ALA A 105 6.38 -4.86 -13.58
CA ALA A 105 6.99 -3.82 -14.39
C ALA A 105 8.28 -3.24 -13.77
N TYR A 106 8.54 -3.48 -12.49
CA TYR A 106 9.78 -3.13 -11.82
C TYR A 106 10.75 -4.31 -11.90
N GLU A 107 11.67 -4.30 -12.87
CA GLU A 107 12.66 -5.38 -13.09
C GLU A 107 13.54 -5.67 -11.85
N GLU A 108 13.58 -4.75 -10.90
CA GLU A 108 14.39 -4.85 -9.68
C GLU A 108 13.78 -5.73 -8.58
N LEU A 109 12.51 -6.19 -8.70
CA LEU A 109 11.87 -7.05 -7.69
C LEU A 109 11.45 -8.42 -8.25
N PRO A 110 12.04 -9.54 -7.77
CA PRO A 110 11.61 -10.87 -8.22
C PRO A 110 10.24 -11.25 -7.63
N ALA A 111 9.52 -12.12 -8.34
CA ALA A 111 8.11 -12.43 -8.05
C ALA A 111 7.87 -13.00 -6.64
N ASP A 112 8.81 -13.77 -6.09
CA ASP A 112 8.76 -14.30 -4.73
C ASP A 112 8.81 -13.18 -3.67
N ARG A 113 9.62 -12.13 -3.92
CA ARG A 113 9.70 -10.95 -3.06
C ARG A 113 8.45 -10.10 -3.13
N ILE A 114 7.88 -9.94 -4.33
CA ILE A 114 6.57 -9.29 -4.51
C ILE A 114 5.52 -10.02 -3.68
N ALA A 115 5.40 -11.34 -3.82
CA ALA A 115 4.43 -12.14 -3.10
C ALA A 115 4.61 -12.04 -1.56
N ALA A 116 5.86 -12.05 -1.08
CA ALA A 116 6.15 -11.90 0.34
C ALA A 116 5.71 -10.53 0.89
N VAL A 117 5.97 -9.45 0.17
CA VAL A 117 5.56 -8.09 0.56
C VAL A 117 4.04 -7.97 0.58
N VAL A 118 3.37 -8.44 -0.48
CA VAL A 118 1.90 -8.41 -0.59
C VAL A 118 1.25 -9.22 0.53
N GLY A 119 1.75 -10.44 0.78
CA GLY A 119 1.23 -11.31 1.85
C GLY A 119 1.42 -10.71 3.24
N ARG A 120 2.56 -10.04 3.48
CA ARG A 120 2.79 -9.31 4.73
C ARG A 120 1.78 -8.18 4.92
N VAL A 121 1.58 -7.34 3.92
CA VAL A 121 0.64 -6.21 4.02
C VAL A 121 -0.80 -6.70 4.23
N LEU A 122 -1.20 -7.78 3.56
CA LEU A 122 -2.50 -8.41 3.79
C LEU A 122 -2.67 -8.86 5.25
N ALA A 123 -1.67 -9.55 5.80
CA ALA A 123 -1.71 -9.99 7.20
C ALA A 123 -1.81 -8.80 8.16
N GLU A 124 -1.02 -7.75 7.94
CA GLU A 124 -1.08 -6.52 8.75
C GLU A 124 -2.45 -5.82 8.64
N PHE A 125 -3.00 -5.73 7.43
CA PHE A 125 -4.32 -5.13 7.19
C PHE A 125 -5.46 -5.92 7.87
N GLU A 126 -5.43 -7.25 7.80
CA GLU A 126 -6.43 -8.09 8.47
C GLU A 126 -6.30 -8.03 10.00
N LEU A 127 -5.08 -7.95 10.54
CA LEU A 127 -4.88 -7.73 11.99
C LEU A 127 -5.48 -6.40 12.46
N GLU A 128 -5.34 -5.32 11.68
CA GLU A 128 -5.97 -4.03 12.00
C GLU A 128 -7.50 -4.06 11.92
N LYS A 129 -8.09 -4.90 11.07
CA LYS A 129 -9.54 -5.09 11.03
C LYS A 129 -10.08 -5.83 12.25
N VAL A 130 -9.28 -6.72 12.83
CA VAL A 130 -9.67 -7.56 13.97
C VAL A 130 -9.49 -6.83 15.30
N ALA A 131 -8.53 -5.91 15.42
CA ALA A 131 -8.35 -5.10 16.62
C ALA A 131 -9.42 -3.99 16.68
N PRO A 132 -10.43 -4.07 17.56
CA PRO A 132 -11.23 -2.88 17.87
C PRO A 132 -10.29 -1.93 18.62
N LEU A 133 -10.26 -0.66 18.23
CA LEU A 133 -9.99 0.39 19.23
C LEU A 133 -11.00 0.15 20.35
N ASP A 134 -10.54 -0.30 21.50
CA ASP A 134 -11.31 -0.33 22.73
C ASP A 134 -11.06 1.02 23.43
N PRO A 135 -11.92 2.04 23.24
CA PRO A 135 -11.70 3.35 23.86
C PRO A 135 -12.07 3.35 25.35
N ASN A 136 -12.43 2.22 25.99
CA ASN A 136 -12.91 2.27 27.37
C ASN A 136 -12.69 1.02 28.26
N ALA A 137 -11.73 0.14 27.95
CA ALA A 137 -11.26 -0.86 28.90
C ALA A 137 -10.27 -0.25 29.92
N GLY A 138 -10.71 0.72 30.73
CA GLY A 138 -9.80 1.39 31.66
C GLY A 138 -10.36 2.51 32.52
N ALA A 139 -11.54 2.33 33.13
CA ALA A 139 -11.90 3.11 34.33
C ALA A 139 -12.79 2.23 35.22
N ARG A 140 -12.13 1.47 36.10
CA ARG A 140 -12.72 1.02 37.37
C ARG A 140 -12.40 2.06 38.44
#